data_AF-A0A838VZK7-F1
#
_entry.id   AF-A0A838VZK7-F1
#
_cell.length_a   1.000
_cell.length_b   1.000
_cell.length_c   1.000
_cell.angle_alpha   90.00
_cell.angle_beta   90.00
_cell.angle_gamma   90.00
#
_symmetry.space_group_name_H-M   'P 1'
#
loop_
_entity.id
_entity.type
_entity.pdbx_description
1 polymer ?
#
loop_
_entity_poly.entity_id
_entity_poly.type
_entity_poly.pdbx_seq_one_letter_code
_entity_poly.pdbx_strand_id
1 'polypeptide(L)'
;MLAVKKQIILSQYSQCGESNNELNTLVYKYSANVFTKIQQRKIILILAVAALSTVIYNTTMSPSFAQVNDTQAPSSENMTTSANEEKSTQEYILNIKSLLNQTVSAYSANDTAKAKELATTAYLDNFEYIEEPIGEELSEQGEELLRERLGAQIDSNAPIEEIRQTVNATNQVLDEAQKSLTS
;
A
#
# COMPACT_ATOMS: atom_id res chain seq x y z
N MET A 1 -16.54 20.99 3.04
CA MET A 1 -15.20 21.57 3.30
C MET A 1 -14.36 21.75 2.03
N LEU A 2 -14.29 20.77 1.13
CA LEU A 2 -13.47 20.81 -0.10
C LEU A 2 -13.85 21.94 -1.08
N ALA A 3 -15.15 22.21 -1.23
CA ALA A 3 -15.64 23.29 -2.11
C ALA A 3 -15.26 24.70 -1.62
N VAL A 4 -15.16 24.88 -0.30
CA VAL A 4 -14.79 26.18 0.31
C VAL A 4 -13.31 26.46 0.12
N LYS A 5 -12.44 25.44 0.25
CA LYS A 5 -11.00 25.56 -0.02
C LYS A 5 -10.73 25.89 -1.50
N LYS A 6 -11.49 25.30 -2.42
CA LYS A 6 -11.44 25.63 -3.85
C LYS A 6 -11.78 27.11 -4.12
N GLN A 7 -12.81 27.65 -3.45
CA GLN A 7 -13.19 29.04 -3.59
C GLN A 7 -12.18 30.02 -2.97
N ILE A 8 -11.57 29.68 -1.84
CA ILE A 8 -10.53 30.51 -1.20
C ILE A 8 -9.29 30.63 -2.09
N ILE A 9 -8.89 29.54 -2.75
CA ILE A 9 -7.78 29.58 -3.72
C ILE A 9 -8.19 30.43 -4.93
N LEU A 10 -9.40 30.27 -5.47
CA LEU A 10 -9.86 31.07 -6.62
C LEU A 10 -9.94 32.58 -6.34
N SER A 11 -10.30 32.99 -5.11
CA SER A 11 -10.43 34.43 -4.79
C SER A 11 -9.09 35.13 -4.57
N GLN A 12 -8.01 34.41 -4.23
CA GLN A 12 -6.69 35.02 -4.04
C GLN A 12 -5.96 35.29 -5.37
N TYR A 13 -6.31 34.58 -6.45
CA TYR A 13 -5.62 34.71 -7.75
C TYR A 13 -6.19 35.81 -8.66
N SER A 14 -7.42 36.29 -8.43
CA SER A 14 -7.99 37.39 -9.23
C SER A 14 -7.42 38.78 -8.91
N GLN A 15 -6.58 38.93 -7.87
CA GLN A 15 -6.00 40.23 -7.48
C GLN A 15 -4.60 40.51 -8.05
N CYS A 16 -3.98 39.58 -8.79
CA CYS A 16 -2.71 39.84 -9.48
C CYS A 16 -2.95 40.01 -10.98
N GLY A 17 -3.02 41.27 -11.42
CA GLY A 17 -3.32 41.68 -12.79
C GLY A 17 -2.29 41.24 -13.84
N GLU A 18 -2.83 40.80 -14.97
CA GLU A 18 -2.54 41.24 -16.35
C GLU A 18 -1.10 41.18 -16.93
N SER A 19 -0.24 40.33 -16.41
CA SER A 19 1.02 39.99 -17.09
C SER A 19 1.25 38.48 -17.01
N ASN A 20 1.50 37.83 -18.16
CA ASN A 20 1.93 36.43 -18.33
C ASN A 20 0.81 35.38 -18.57
N ASN A 21 0.20 35.44 -19.75
CA ASN A 21 -0.78 34.44 -20.22
C ASN A 21 -0.17 33.02 -20.40
N GLU A 22 1.14 32.90 -20.66
CA GLU A 22 1.79 31.59 -20.83
C GLU A 22 2.22 30.94 -19.51
N LEU A 23 2.77 31.71 -18.56
CA LEU A 23 3.16 31.19 -17.24
C LEU A 23 1.96 30.78 -16.41
N ASN A 24 0.86 31.55 -16.46
CA ASN A 24 -0.37 31.17 -15.78
C ASN A 24 -0.94 29.86 -16.34
N THR A 25 -0.93 29.67 -17.66
CA THR A 25 -1.39 28.41 -18.28
C THR A 25 -0.52 27.21 -17.87
N LEU A 26 0.80 27.39 -17.72
CA LEU A 26 1.72 26.33 -17.29
C LEU A 26 1.52 25.96 -15.82
N VAL A 27 1.35 26.96 -14.95
CA VAL A 27 1.09 26.77 -13.51
C VAL A 27 -0.28 26.12 -13.28
N TYR A 28 -1.30 26.49 -14.05
CA TYR A 28 -2.62 25.83 -14.01
C TYR A 28 -2.57 24.37 -14.49
N LYS A 29 -1.82 24.07 -15.56
CA LYS A 29 -1.62 22.68 -16.02
C LYS A 29 -0.80 21.85 -15.03
N TYR A 30 0.24 22.43 -14.44
CA TYR A 30 1.09 21.75 -13.47
C TYR A 30 0.32 21.45 -12.17
N SER A 31 -0.37 22.43 -11.61
CA SER A 31 -1.17 22.27 -10.38
C SER A 31 -2.35 21.30 -10.56
N ALA A 32 -2.98 21.28 -11.74
CA ALA A 32 -4.01 20.29 -12.06
C ALA A 32 -3.43 18.86 -12.17
N ASN A 33 -2.24 18.68 -12.75
CA ASN A 33 -1.58 17.38 -12.90
C ASN A 33 -1.03 16.82 -11.59
N VAL A 34 -0.53 17.68 -10.70
CA VAL A 34 -0.06 17.25 -9.37
C VAL A 34 -1.24 16.82 -8.51
N PHE A 35 -2.36 17.54 -8.56
CA PHE A 35 -3.57 17.17 -7.81
C PHE A 35 -4.22 15.89 -8.34
N THR A 36 -4.21 15.64 -9.65
CA THR A 36 -4.72 14.37 -10.22
C THR A 36 -3.84 13.19 -9.86
N LYS A 37 -2.50 13.31 -9.85
CA LYS A 37 -1.61 12.25 -9.37
C LYS A 37 -1.84 11.90 -7.90
N ILE A 38 -1.96 12.90 -7.03
CA ILE A 38 -2.18 12.69 -5.58
C ILE A 38 -3.56 12.09 -5.28
N GLN A 39 -4.61 12.42 -6.04
CA GLN A 39 -5.94 11.83 -5.85
C GLN A 39 -6.10 10.46 -6.53
N GLN A 40 -5.42 10.19 -7.65
CA GLN A 40 -5.44 8.87 -8.29
C GLN A 40 -4.67 7.81 -7.49
N ARG A 41 -3.64 8.21 -6.73
CA ARG A 41 -2.94 7.36 -5.75
C ARG A 41 -3.87 6.70 -4.72
N LYS A 42 -4.99 7.36 -4.37
CA LYS A 42 -6.01 6.84 -3.43
C LYS A 42 -7.15 6.06 -4.11
N ILE A 43 -7.45 6.35 -5.38
CA ILE A 43 -8.60 5.75 -6.09
C ILE A 43 -8.23 4.40 -6.74
N ILE A 44 -7.00 4.23 -7.24
CA ILE A 44 -6.57 2.96 -7.88
C ILE A 44 -6.48 1.81 -6.85
N LEU A 45 -6.23 2.12 -5.57
CA LEU A 45 -6.17 1.14 -4.48
C LEU A 45 -7.51 0.40 -4.25
N ILE A 46 -8.64 1.03 -4.56
CA ILE A 46 -9.98 0.49 -4.27
C ILE A 46 -10.42 -0.56 -5.30
N LEU A 47 -9.89 -0.53 -6.53
CA LEU A 47 -10.35 -1.43 -7.61
C LEU A 47 -9.66 -2.80 -7.64
N ALA A 48 -8.50 -2.96 -6.99
CA ALA A 48 -7.78 -4.24 -6.97
C ALA A 48 -8.42 -5.31 -6.03
N VAL A 49 -9.26 -4.91 -5.08
CA VAL A 49 -9.89 -5.82 -4.10
C VAL A 49 -11.06 -6.64 -4.68
N ALA A 50 -11.70 -6.18 -5.77
CA ALA A 50 -12.94 -6.79 -6.26
C ALA A 50 -12.75 -8.03 -7.17
N ALA A 51 -11.53 -8.37 -7.57
CA ALA A 51 -11.29 -9.41 -8.60
C ALA A 51 -11.00 -10.83 -8.07
N LEU A 52 -10.88 -11.05 -6.76
CA LEU A 52 -10.48 -12.35 -6.20
C LEU A 52 -11.61 -13.18 -5.55
N SER A 53 -12.83 -12.65 -5.42
CA SER A 53 -13.88 -13.32 -4.62
C SER A 53 -14.77 -14.33 -5.35
N THR A 54 -14.47 -14.72 -6.59
CA THR A 54 -15.29 -15.74 -7.29
C THR A 54 -14.51 -17.02 -7.56
N VAL A 55 -14.20 -17.76 -6.50
CA VAL A 55 -13.90 -19.20 -6.61
C VAL A 55 -14.59 -19.96 -5.46
N ILE A 56 -15.79 -20.45 -5.79
CA ILE A 56 -16.37 -21.77 -5.48
C ILE A 56 -16.15 -22.34 -4.07
N TYR A 57 -17.26 -22.50 -3.32
CA TYR A 57 -17.56 -23.78 -2.66
C TYR A 57 -19.04 -24.15 -2.86
N ASN A 58 -19.30 -24.95 -3.90
CA ASN A 58 -20.43 -25.87 -3.88
C ASN A 58 -19.94 -27.17 -3.23
N THR A 59 -20.49 -27.54 -2.08
CA THR A 59 -20.46 -28.92 -1.59
C THR A 59 -21.88 -29.29 -1.16
N THR A 60 -22.38 -30.36 -1.76
CA THR A 60 -23.73 -30.88 -1.61
C THR A 60 -23.91 -31.65 -0.30
N MET A 61 -25.04 -31.37 0.34
CA MET A 61 -25.86 -32.16 1.29
C MET A 61 -25.28 -33.41 1.97
N SER A 62 -25.41 -33.43 3.30
CA SER A 62 -26.15 -34.47 4.03
C SER A 62 -26.59 -33.94 5.41
N PRO A 63 -27.89 -33.93 5.75
CA PRO A 63 -28.34 -33.70 7.13
C PRO A 63 -28.59 -35.03 7.83
N SER A 64 -27.83 -35.33 8.88
CA SER A 64 -28.24 -36.29 9.91
C SER A 64 -28.80 -35.51 11.09
N PHE A 65 -30.11 -35.52 11.25
CA PHE A 65 -30.78 -35.01 12.43
C PHE A 65 -30.74 -36.09 13.52
N ALA A 66 -30.00 -35.81 14.60
CA ALA A 66 -30.24 -36.43 15.90
C ALA A 66 -30.57 -35.30 16.88
N GLN A 67 -31.79 -35.36 17.43
CA GLN A 67 -32.21 -34.53 18.56
C GLN A 67 -31.45 -34.93 19.83
N VAL A 68 -31.30 -33.98 20.78
CA VAL A 68 -31.70 -34.10 22.19
C VAL A 68 -31.46 -32.76 22.91
N ASN A 69 -32.43 -32.37 23.74
CA ASN A 69 -32.52 -31.24 24.68
C ASN A 69 -31.24 -31.09 25.57
N ASP A 70 -30.93 -29.98 26.25
CA ASP A 70 -31.79 -29.20 27.16
C ASP A 70 -31.01 -27.97 27.70
N THR A 71 -31.77 -26.95 28.08
CA THR A 71 -31.50 -26.03 29.20
C THR A 71 -30.43 -24.91 29.07
N GLN A 72 -30.86 -23.77 29.61
CA GLN A 72 -30.37 -22.40 29.51
C GLN A 72 -29.47 -22.04 30.71
N ALA A 73 -28.29 -21.47 30.47
CA ALA A 73 -27.54 -20.67 31.44
C ALA A 73 -26.52 -19.76 30.71
N PRO A 74 -26.22 -18.55 31.22
CA PRO A 74 -25.59 -17.48 30.46
C PRO A 74 -24.07 -17.68 30.40
N SER A 75 -23.54 -18.04 29.23
CA SER A 75 -22.10 -17.94 28.98
C SER A 75 -21.78 -16.48 28.68
N SER A 76 -21.16 -15.84 29.66
CA SER A 76 -20.35 -14.65 29.49
C SER A 76 -19.42 -14.86 28.29
N GLU A 77 -19.76 -14.23 27.16
CA GLU A 77 -18.83 -14.04 26.07
C GLU A 77 -17.74 -13.11 26.57
N ASN A 78 -16.74 -13.71 27.21
CA ASN A 78 -15.47 -13.07 27.43
C ASN A 78 -14.89 -12.87 26.02
N MET A 79 -15.20 -11.72 25.43
CA MET A 79 -14.48 -11.14 24.31
C MET A 79 -13.01 -11.24 24.69
N THR A 80 -12.33 -12.23 24.14
CA THR A 80 -10.88 -12.20 24.07
C THR A 80 -10.60 -11.14 23.03
N THR A 81 -10.59 -9.88 23.48
CA THR A 81 -9.91 -8.78 22.83
C THR A 81 -8.48 -9.27 22.64
N SER A 82 -8.19 -9.83 21.47
CA SER A 82 -6.81 -9.92 20.99
C SER A 82 -6.35 -8.48 20.96
N ALA A 83 -5.52 -8.12 21.95
CA ALA A 83 -4.77 -6.90 21.91
C ALA A 83 -3.98 -6.95 20.60
N ASN A 84 -4.46 -6.22 19.60
CA ASN A 84 -3.73 -5.97 18.38
C ASN A 84 -2.57 -5.07 18.83
N GLU A 85 -1.48 -5.68 19.28
CA GLU A 85 -0.24 -4.95 19.52
C GLU A 85 0.18 -4.38 18.17
N GLU A 86 -0.03 -3.08 17.99
CA GLU A 86 0.46 -2.38 16.82
C GLU A 86 1.97 -2.57 16.77
N LYS A 87 2.39 -3.18 15.68
CA LYS A 87 3.78 -3.52 15.42
C LYS A 87 4.62 -2.25 15.36
N SER A 88 5.81 -2.27 15.95
CA SER A 88 6.71 -1.13 15.92
C SER A 88 7.26 -0.88 14.51
N THR A 89 7.67 0.36 14.22
CA THR A 89 8.32 0.72 12.94
C THR A 89 9.51 -0.19 12.62
N GLN A 90 10.30 -0.54 13.64
CA GLN A 90 11.44 -1.45 13.51
C GLN A 90 11.00 -2.85 13.04
N GLU A 91 9.95 -3.39 13.64
CA GLU A 91 9.44 -4.71 13.26
C GLU A 91 8.81 -4.68 11.86
N TYR A 92 8.15 -3.59 11.47
CA TYR A 92 7.66 -3.41 10.09
C TYR A 92 8.83 -3.45 9.10
N ILE A 93 9.90 -2.68 9.34
CA ILE A 93 11.11 -2.68 8.51
C ILE A 93 11.68 -4.10 8.33
N LEU A 94 11.81 -4.86 9.43
CA LEU A 94 12.34 -6.22 9.38
C LEU A 94 11.45 -7.17 8.56
N ASN A 95 10.13 -7.03 8.67
CA ASN A 95 9.21 -7.86 7.90
C ASN A 95 9.19 -7.51 6.42
N ILE A 96 9.29 -6.22 6.06
CA ILE A 96 9.41 -5.80 4.67
C ILE A 96 10.65 -6.45 4.04
N LYS A 97 11.80 -6.39 4.71
CA LYS A 97 13.04 -7.05 4.22
C LYS A 97 12.87 -8.56 4.02
N SER A 98 12.19 -9.23 4.96
CA SER A 98 11.88 -10.66 4.85
C SER A 98 11.00 -10.96 3.64
N LEU A 99 9.93 -10.19 3.46
CA LEU A 99 9.02 -10.34 2.31
C LEU A 99 9.73 -10.09 0.99
N LEU A 100 10.61 -9.09 0.89
CA LEU A 100 11.37 -8.83 -0.33
C LEU A 100 12.35 -9.95 -0.66
N ASN A 101 12.98 -10.57 0.33
CA ASN A 101 13.80 -11.75 0.10
C ASN A 101 12.97 -12.94 -0.42
N GLN A 102 11.77 -13.14 0.13
CA GLN A 102 10.83 -14.14 -0.35
C GLN A 102 10.34 -13.82 -1.77
N THR A 103 10.10 -12.55 -2.10
CA THR A 103 9.74 -12.09 -3.45
C THR A 103 10.81 -12.50 -4.47
N VAL A 104 12.09 -12.24 -4.18
CA VAL A 104 13.21 -12.65 -5.06
C VAL A 104 13.25 -14.17 -5.21
N SER A 105 13.03 -14.91 -4.13
CA SER A 105 13.05 -16.38 -4.13
C SER A 105 11.91 -16.96 -4.97
N ALA A 106 10.68 -16.49 -4.78
CA ALA A 106 9.51 -16.89 -5.57
C ALA A 106 9.68 -16.56 -7.06
N TYR A 107 10.15 -15.34 -7.34
CA TYR A 107 10.40 -14.90 -8.72
C TYR A 107 11.46 -15.77 -9.41
N SER A 108 12.56 -16.10 -8.70
CA SER A 108 13.62 -16.97 -9.21
C SER A 108 13.13 -18.40 -9.48
N ALA A 109 12.06 -18.84 -8.81
CA ALA A 109 11.39 -20.11 -9.05
C ALA A 109 10.36 -20.05 -10.19
N ASN A 110 10.26 -18.93 -10.91
CA ASN A 110 9.22 -18.62 -11.91
C ASN A 110 7.79 -18.57 -11.34
N ASP A 111 7.64 -18.39 -10.02
CA ASP A 111 6.34 -18.16 -9.39
C ASP A 111 6.06 -16.66 -9.29
N THR A 112 5.72 -16.06 -10.44
CA THR A 112 5.50 -14.61 -10.55
C THR A 112 4.23 -14.16 -9.83
N ALA A 113 3.22 -15.03 -9.71
CA ALA A 113 2.02 -14.77 -8.93
C ALA A 113 2.35 -14.63 -7.44
N LYS A 114 3.12 -15.57 -6.88
CA LYS A 114 3.55 -15.48 -5.48
C LYS A 114 4.50 -14.31 -5.25
N ALA A 115 5.42 -14.06 -6.17
CA ALA A 115 6.29 -12.89 -6.09
C ALA A 115 5.49 -11.58 -6.04
N LYS A 116 4.44 -11.46 -6.86
CA LYS A 116 3.55 -10.30 -6.85
C LYS A 116 2.82 -10.15 -5.52
N GLU A 117 2.22 -11.23 -5.02
CA GLU A 117 1.54 -11.26 -3.72
C GLU A 117 2.46 -10.76 -2.61
N LEU A 118 3.68 -11.31 -2.52
CA LEU A 118 4.67 -10.94 -1.50
C LEU A 118 5.12 -9.48 -1.61
N ALA A 119 5.37 -8.98 -2.83
CA ALA A 119 5.70 -7.57 -3.05
C ALA A 119 4.55 -6.64 -2.67
N THR A 120 3.31 -7.01 -2.98
CA THR A 120 2.10 -6.26 -2.59
C THR A 120 1.91 -6.25 -1.07
N THR A 121 2.09 -7.38 -0.38
CA THR A 121 2.05 -7.45 1.09
C THR A 121 3.18 -6.64 1.72
N ALA A 122 4.38 -6.62 1.13
CA ALA A 122 5.48 -5.79 1.60
C ALA A 122 5.13 -4.29 1.55
N TYR A 123 4.36 -3.86 0.55
CA TYR A 123 3.90 -2.48 0.43
C TYR A 123 2.67 -2.18 1.30
N LEU A 124 1.52 -2.77 0.96
CA LEU A 124 0.22 -2.42 1.55
C LEU A 124 0.12 -2.77 3.03
N ASP A 125 0.59 -3.97 3.40
CA ASP A 125 0.41 -4.48 4.76
C ASP A 125 1.57 -4.10 5.69
N ASN A 126 2.61 -3.43 5.16
CA ASN A 126 3.80 -3.12 5.94
C ASN A 126 4.41 -1.74 5.66
N PHE A 127 4.80 -1.43 4.41
CA PHE A 127 5.49 -0.16 4.12
C PHE A 127 4.60 1.05 4.41
N GLU A 128 3.30 0.99 4.09
CA GLU A 128 2.35 2.10 4.36
C GLU A 128 2.32 2.50 5.86
N TYR A 129 2.55 1.55 6.77
CA TYR A 129 2.57 1.82 8.22
C TYR A 129 3.81 2.56 8.69
N ILE A 130 4.87 2.59 7.88
CA ILE A 130 6.13 3.25 8.23
C ILE A 130 6.38 4.54 7.43
N GLU A 131 5.55 4.88 6.45
CA GLU A 131 5.73 6.08 5.61
C GLU A 131 5.83 7.39 6.42
N GLU A 132 4.91 7.60 7.37
CA GLU A 132 4.95 8.79 8.23
C GLU A 132 6.17 8.81 9.17
N PRO A 133 6.46 7.76 9.97
CA PRO A 133 7.57 7.79 10.91
C PRO A 133 8.98 7.81 10.29
N ILE A 134 9.14 7.43 9.01
CA ILE A 134 10.46 7.47 8.33
C ILE A 134 10.71 8.78 7.58
N GLY A 135 9.71 9.67 7.49
CA GLY A 135 9.80 10.96 6.83
C GLY A 135 9.53 10.91 5.32
N GLU A 136 9.13 12.07 4.77
CA GLU A 136 8.65 12.23 3.39
C GLU A 136 9.65 11.72 2.35
N GLU A 137 10.93 12.09 2.46
CA GLU A 137 11.95 11.72 1.47
C GLU A 137 12.16 10.19 1.36
N LEU A 138 12.27 9.50 2.48
CA LEU A 138 12.46 8.04 2.49
C LEU A 138 11.16 7.30 2.13
N SER A 139 10.01 7.86 2.52
CA SER A 139 8.70 7.36 2.14
C SER A 139 8.50 7.40 0.62
N GLU A 140 8.75 8.54 -0.02
CA GLU A 140 8.59 8.70 -1.47
C GLU A 140 9.51 7.78 -2.27
N GLN A 141 10.79 7.67 -1.85
CA GLN A 141 11.75 6.77 -2.48
C GLN A 141 11.33 5.30 -2.33
N GLY A 142 10.85 4.91 -1.15
CA GLY A 142 10.36 3.56 -0.92
C GLY A 142 9.09 3.26 -1.72
N GLU A 143 8.13 4.20 -1.82
CA GLU A 143 6.92 4.05 -2.66
C GLU A 143 7.31 3.84 -4.12
N GLU A 144 8.20 4.66 -4.68
CA GLU A 144 8.66 4.52 -6.07
C GLU A 144 9.29 3.14 -6.32
N LEU A 145 10.15 2.68 -5.42
CA LEU A 145 10.86 1.40 -5.59
C LEU A 145 9.94 0.19 -5.38
N LEU A 146 9.15 0.16 -4.31
CA LEU A 146 8.34 -1.00 -3.93
C LEU A 146 7.07 -1.12 -4.76
N ARG A 147 6.30 -0.02 -4.82
CA ARG A 147 4.96 -0.03 -5.40
C ARG A 147 5.04 0.10 -6.90
N GLU A 148 5.75 1.12 -7.38
CA GLU A 148 5.76 1.45 -8.81
C GLU A 148 6.73 0.53 -9.56
N ARG A 149 8.00 0.49 -9.16
CA ARG A 149 9.05 -0.20 -9.92
C ARG A 149 9.01 -1.71 -9.77
N LEU A 150 9.14 -2.24 -8.55
CA LEU A 150 9.20 -3.69 -8.31
C LEU A 150 7.91 -4.37 -8.80
N GLY A 151 6.76 -3.76 -8.49
CA GLY A 151 5.47 -4.24 -8.97
C GLY A 151 5.40 -4.33 -10.51
N ALA A 152 5.83 -3.29 -11.23
CA ALA A 152 5.83 -3.27 -12.69
C ALA A 152 6.84 -4.25 -13.30
N GLN A 153 8.02 -4.40 -12.70
CA GLN A 153 9.03 -5.37 -13.14
C GLN A 153 8.52 -6.81 -13.02
N ILE A 154 7.80 -7.14 -11.95
CA ILE A 154 7.17 -8.45 -11.79
C ILE A 154 6.11 -8.67 -12.87
N ASP A 155 5.20 -7.70 -13.09
CA ASP A 155 4.11 -7.82 -14.07
C ASP A 155 4.62 -7.95 -15.51
N SER A 156 5.75 -7.30 -15.82
CA SER A 156 6.37 -7.31 -17.15
C SER A 156 7.36 -8.45 -17.37
N ASN A 157 7.53 -9.35 -16.40
CA ASN A 157 8.52 -10.44 -16.44
C ASN A 157 9.96 -9.93 -16.69
N ALA A 158 10.36 -8.86 -15.99
CA ALA A 158 11.69 -8.29 -16.10
C ALA A 158 12.81 -9.31 -15.75
N PRO A 159 14.05 -9.12 -16.24
CA PRO A 159 15.17 -9.97 -15.84
C PRO A 159 15.36 -10.02 -14.32
N ILE A 160 15.69 -11.21 -13.78
CA ILE A 160 15.89 -11.42 -12.34
C ILE A 160 16.90 -10.44 -11.72
N GLU A 161 17.91 -10.01 -12.46
CA GLU A 161 18.89 -9.03 -11.98
C GLU A 161 18.27 -7.65 -11.75
N GLU A 162 17.28 -7.24 -12.55
CA GLU A 162 16.57 -5.98 -12.33
C GLU A 162 15.69 -6.05 -11.07
N ILE A 163 15.06 -7.20 -10.81
CA ILE A 163 14.30 -7.46 -9.57
C ILE A 163 15.23 -7.33 -8.35
N ARG A 164 16.40 -7.97 -8.41
CA ARG A 164 17.41 -7.91 -7.34
C ARG A 164 17.93 -6.51 -7.12
N GLN A 165 18.19 -5.75 -8.19
CA GLN A 165 18.63 -4.35 -8.09
C GLN A 165 17.59 -3.49 -7.38
N THR A 166 16.32 -3.60 -7.74
CA THR A 166 15.25 -2.83 -7.08
C THR A 166 15.07 -3.25 -5.63
N VAL A 167 15.09 -4.54 -5.31
CA VAL A 167 15.04 -5.02 -3.92
C VAL A 167 16.22 -4.52 -3.09
N ASN A 168 17.43 -4.50 -3.65
CA ASN A 168 18.61 -3.98 -2.97
C ASN A 168 18.49 -2.47 -2.72
N ALA A 169 18.01 -1.70 -3.70
CA ALA A 169 17.76 -0.27 -3.53
C ALA A 169 16.73 0.00 -2.43
N THR A 170 15.63 -0.77 -2.38
CA THR A 170 14.66 -0.66 -1.29
C THR A 170 15.31 -0.98 0.07
N ASN A 171 16.12 -2.04 0.15
CA ASN A 171 16.77 -2.40 1.41
C ASN A 171 17.68 -1.27 1.93
N GLN A 172 18.30 -0.49 1.03
CA GLN A 172 19.08 0.70 1.40
C GLN A 172 18.18 1.80 2.00
N VAL A 173 17.03 2.10 1.39
CA VAL A 173 16.03 3.03 1.95
C VAL A 173 15.59 2.59 3.35
N LEU A 174 15.34 1.29 3.53
CA LEU A 174 14.96 0.72 4.83
C LEU A 174 16.10 0.76 5.86
N ASP A 175 17.36 0.62 5.43
CA ASP A 175 18.53 0.80 6.30
C ASP A 175 18.69 2.25 6.75
N GLU A 176 18.42 3.21 5.86
CA GLU A 176 18.44 4.65 6.18
C GLU A 176 17.31 5.03 7.13
N ALA A 177 16.11 4.52 6.89
CA ALA A 177 14.96 4.66 7.79
C ALA A 177 15.29 4.11 9.19
N GLN A 178 15.95 2.95 9.28
CA GLN A 178 16.32 2.40 10.57
C GLN A 178 17.33 3.28 11.33
N LYS A 179 18.26 3.92 10.61
CA LYS A 179 19.24 4.84 11.20
C LYS A 179 18.56 6.10 11.73
N SER A 180 17.64 6.70 10.98
CA SER A 180 16.96 7.93 11.38
C SER A 180 16.11 7.76 12.64
N LEU A 181 15.61 6.55 12.92
CA LEU A 181 14.85 6.23 14.13
C LEU A 181 15.71 6.10 15.40
N THR A 182 17.03 5.97 15.26
CA THR A 182 17.97 5.75 16.38
C THR A 182 18.91 6.92 16.64
N SER A 183 18.83 7.97 15.80
CA SER A 183 19.68 9.16 15.84
C SER A 183 19.04 10.27 16.66
#